data_AF-A0A563ERI2-F1
#
_entry.id   AF-A0A563ERI2-F1
#
_cell.length_a   1.000
_cell.length_b   1.000
_cell.length_c   1.000
_cell.angle_alpha   90.00
_cell.angle_beta   90.00
_cell.angle_gamma   90.00
#
_symmetry.space_group_name_H-M   'P 1'
#
loop_
_entity.id
_entity.type
_entity.pdbx_description
1 polymer ?
#
loop_
_entity_poly.entity_id
_entity_poly.type
_entity_poly.pdbx_seq_one_letter_code
_entity_poly.pdbx_strand_id
1 'polypeptide(L)'
;MTWGLLAAWVLHDVEELMTMPRWTRKHRFVPDTSPAQAAVAIGAVGMVVAAAALQGARTDGRSGFFQSALIGFGLHSVTHVAASAALREYTPGVLTAPTLVAPFSIWAVRQLKKEGVPITGGPMSAALWFPAVVAGAHLCARTPLVSAAARKVHSLIG
;
A
#
# COMPACT_ATOMS: atom_id res chain seq x y z
N MET A 1 1.43 1.79 18.57
CA MET A 1 0.56 1.89 17.37
C MET A 1 1.32 2.22 16.08
N THR A 2 2.35 3.06 16.12
CA THR A 2 2.99 3.68 14.95
C THR A 2 3.70 2.67 14.05
N TRP A 3 4.52 1.78 14.62
CA TRP A 3 5.12 0.65 13.90
C TRP A 3 4.11 -0.38 13.40
N GLY A 4 2.91 -0.41 14.00
CA GLY A 4 1.81 -1.23 13.51
C GLY A 4 1.40 -0.86 12.09
N LEU A 5 1.59 0.40 11.66
CA LEU A 5 1.33 0.83 10.28
C LEU A 5 2.23 0.08 9.31
N LEU A 6 3.53 0.01 9.60
CA LEU A 6 4.48 -0.71 8.77
C LEU A 6 4.21 -2.22 8.79
N ALA A 7 3.90 -2.79 9.96
CA ALA A 7 3.59 -4.21 10.06
C ALA A 7 2.32 -4.59 9.27
N ALA A 8 1.25 -3.80 9.40
CA ALA A 8 0.02 -4.01 8.65
C ALA A 8 0.22 -3.83 7.15
N TRP A 9 1.02 -2.84 6.74
CA TRP A 9 1.42 -2.65 5.34
C TRP A 9 2.17 -3.87 4.80
N VAL A 10 3.22 -4.35 5.48
CA VAL A 10 3.97 -5.53 5.02
C VAL A 10 3.06 -6.74 4.81
N LEU A 11 2.15 -7.01 5.75
CA LEU A 11 1.24 -8.15 5.64
C LEU A 11 0.23 -7.99 4.50
N HIS A 12 -0.28 -6.77 4.26
CA HIS A 12 -1.15 -6.47 3.13
C HIS A 12 -0.43 -6.64 1.80
N ASP A 13 0.76 -6.05 1.67
CA ASP A 13 1.53 -6.07 0.44
C ASP A 13 2.14 -7.45 0.12
N VAL A 14 2.29 -8.35 1.11
CA VAL A 14 2.61 -9.77 0.84
C VAL A 14 1.48 -10.44 0.06
N GLU A 15 0.22 -10.22 0.45
CA GLU A 15 -0.93 -10.73 -0.33
C GLU A 15 -0.93 -10.15 -1.74
N GLU A 16 -0.75 -8.83 -1.85
CA GLU A 16 -0.69 -8.15 -3.15
C GLU A 16 0.44 -8.70 -4.03
N LEU A 17 1.65 -8.85 -3.49
CA LEU A 17 2.79 -9.38 -4.23
C LEU A 17 2.55 -10.80 -4.75
N MET A 18 1.88 -11.65 -3.96
CA MET A 18 1.56 -13.03 -4.33
C MET A 18 0.48 -13.12 -5.42
N THR A 19 -0.44 -12.15 -5.47
CA THR A 19 -1.66 -12.24 -6.28
C THR A 19 -1.63 -11.33 -7.52
N MET A 20 -1.01 -10.17 -7.41
CA MET A 20 -1.03 -9.10 -8.41
C MET A 20 -0.48 -9.52 -9.77
N PRO A 21 0.69 -10.18 -9.90
CA PRO A 21 1.21 -10.51 -11.23
C PRO A 21 0.30 -11.45 -12.03
N ARG A 22 -0.32 -12.42 -11.35
CA ARG A 22 -1.26 -13.34 -12.01
C ARG A 22 -2.56 -12.63 -12.37
N TRP A 23 -3.01 -11.72 -11.51
CA TRP A 23 -4.23 -10.97 -11.72
C TRP A 23 -4.10 -9.95 -12.86
N THR A 24 -3.02 -9.17 -12.94
CA THR A 24 -2.78 -8.18 -14.01
C THR A 24 -2.65 -8.82 -15.38
N ARG A 25 -2.04 -10.02 -15.48
CA ARG A 25 -1.96 -10.76 -16.75
C ARG A 25 -3.32 -11.12 -17.34
N LYS A 26 -4.33 -11.33 -16.48
CA LYS A 26 -5.69 -11.69 -16.89
C LYS A 26 -6.55 -10.47 -17.25
N HIS A 27 -6.19 -9.29 -16.76
CA HIS A 27 -7.01 -8.08 -16.86
C HIS A 27 -6.37 -7.02 -17.75
N ARG A 28 -6.77 -6.98 -19.02
CA ARG A 28 -6.18 -6.09 -20.04
C ARG A 28 -6.41 -4.59 -19.81
N PHE A 29 -7.36 -4.21 -18.96
CA PHE A 29 -7.63 -2.82 -18.61
C PHE A 29 -6.62 -2.25 -17.58
N VAL A 30 -5.81 -3.10 -16.96
CA VAL A 30 -4.64 -2.69 -16.17
C VAL A 30 -3.35 -3.10 -16.88
N PRO A 31 -2.26 -2.33 -16.73
CA PRO A 31 -0.97 -2.73 -17.28
C PRO A 31 -0.47 -4.04 -16.66
N ASP A 32 0.04 -4.94 -17.50
CA ASP A 32 0.68 -6.16 -17.02
C ASP A 32 1.89 -5.80 -16.15
N THR A 33 1.94 -6.41 -14.96
CA THR A 33 2.93 -6.13 -13.92
C THR A 33 3.62 -7.44 -13.55
N SER A 34 4.91 -7.53 -13.84
CA SER A 34 5.73 -8.68 -13.44
C SER A 34 5.98 -8.71 -11.92
N PRO A 35 6.35 -9.86 -11.33
CA PRO A 35 6.72 -9.94 -9.91
C PRO A 35 7.82 -8.96 -9.51
N ALA A 36 8.82 -8.74 -10.37
CA ALA A 36 9.90 -7.79 -10.10
C ALA A 36 9.40 -6.34 -10.07
N GLN A 37 8.51 -5.97 -10.99
CA GLN A 37 7.89 -4.64 -11.00
C GLN A 37 7.01 -4.43 -9.77
N ALA A 38 6.20 -5.42 -9.40
CA ALA A 38 5.41 -5.39 -8.18
C ALA A 38 6.31 -5.21 -6.95
N ALA A 39 7.37 -6.02 -6.81
CA ALA A 39 8.29 -5.93 -5.69
C ALA A 39 8.99 -4.56 -5.58
N VAL A 40 9.42 -3.96 -6.71
CA VAL A 40 10.03 -2.63 -6.72
C VAL A 40 9.02 -1.55 -6.33
N ALA A 41 7.80 -1.58 -6.89
CA ALA A 41 6.75 -0.62 -6.55
C ALA A 41 6.38 -0.71 -5.07
N ILE A 42 6.10 -1.93 -4.58
CA ILE A 42 5.81 -2.23 -3.18
C ILE A 42 6.96 -1.75 -2.29
N GLY A 43 8.21 -2.11 -2.61
CA GLY A 43 9.38 -1.66 -1.83
C GLY A 43 9.51 -0.14 -1.75
N ALA A 44 9.25 0.58 -2.84
CA ALA A 44 9.28 2.04 -2.87
C ALA A 44 8.20 2.67 -1.97
N VAL A 45 6.97 2.15 -2.01
CA VAL A 45 5.89 2.59 -1.11
C VAL A 45 6.22 2.23 0.34
N GLY A 46 6.78 1.04 0.57
CA GLY A 46 7.21 0.57 1.89
C GLY A 46 8.22 1.48 2.56
N MET A 47 9.14 2.09 1.81
CA MET A 47 10.07 3.10 2.34
C MET A 47 9.34 4.35 2.85
N VAL A 48 8.32 4.81 2.12
CA VAL A 48 7.47 5.95 2.54
C VAL A 48 6.69 5.59 3.80
N VAL A 49 6.11 4.39 3.86
CA VAL A 49 5.36 3.90 5.02
C VAL A 49 6.26 3.71 6.24
N ALA A 50 7.47 3.19 6.06
CA ALA A 50 8.46 3.06 7.12
C ALA A 50 8.89 4.42 7.66
N ALA A 51 9.14 5.40 6.78
CA ALA A 51 9.43 6.77 7.19
C ALA A 51 8.26 7.40 7.96
N ALA A 52 7.02 7.16 7.54
CA ALA A 52 5.83 7.62 8.23
C ALA A 52 5.69 6.99 9.62
N ALA A 53 5.88 5.66 9.72
CA ALA A 53 5.85 4.94 10.99
C ALA A 53 6.94 5.43 11.96
N LEU A 54 8.16 5.68 11.46
CA LEU A 54 9.27 6.22 12.24
C LEU A 54 8.98 7.64 12.75
N GLN A 55 8.46 8.52 11.89
CA GLN A 55 8.06 9.87 12.29
C GLN A 55 6.90 9.83 13.30
N GLY A 56 5.96 8.90 13.13
CA GLY A 56 4.93 8.63 14.12
C GLY A 56 5.54 8.22 15.46
N ALA A 57 6.47 7.28 15.47
CA ALA A 57 7.14 6.81 16.69
C ALA A 57 7.93 7.92 17.40
N ARG A 58 8.58 8.82 16.66
CA ARG A 58 9.33 9.97 17.22
C ARG A 58 8.45 11.08 17.80
N THR A 59 7.18 11.11 17.44
CA THR A 59 6.25 12.20 17.78
C THR A 59 5.05 11.71 18.57
N ASP A 60 5.09 10.47 19.07
CA ASP A 60 3.97 9.80 19.73
C ASP A 60 2.66 9.92 18.93
N GLY A 61 2.77 9.73 17.62
CA GLY A 61 1.65 9.78 16.68
C GLY A 61 1.17 11.19 16.29
N ARG A 62 1.82 12.26 16.76
CA ARG A 62 1.44 13.66 16.44
C ARG A 62 1.91 14.13 15.06
N SER A 63 2.80 13.38 14.41
CA SER A 63 3.27 13.70 13.06
C SER A 63 2.10 13.69 12.05
N GLY A 64 1.85 14.83 11.40
CA GLY A 64 0.85 14.91 10.33
C GLY A 64 1.14 13.96 9.17
N PHE A 65 2.41 13.71 8.86
CA PHE A 65 2.82 12.73 7.85
C PHE A 65 2.42 11.30 8.23
N PHE A 66 2.69 10.89 9.48
CA PHE A 66 2.22 9.60 10.01
C PHE A 66 0.70 9.48 9.95
N GLN A 67 -0.02 10.49 10.42
CA GLN A 67 -1.49 10.47 10.45
C GLN A 67 -2.09 10.43 9.05
N SER A 68 -1.54 11.19 8.10
CA SER A 68 -1.95 11.14 6.69
C SER A 68 -1.69 9.77 6.07
N ALA A 69 -0.53 9.16 6.32
CA ALA A 69 -0.23 7.82 5.84
C ALA A 69 -1.18 6.78 6.46
N LEU A 70 -1.44 6.86 7.76
CA LEU A 70 -2.37 5.98 8.47
C LEU A 70 -3.81 6.07 7.92
N ILE A 71 -4.31 7.29 7.73
CA ILE A 71 -5.65 7.52 7.18
C ILE A 71 -5.71 7.10 5.72
N GLY A 72 -4.69 7.43 4.92
CA GLY A 72 -4.59 7.01 3.52
C GLY A 72 -4.57 5.49 3.36
N PHE A 73 -3.82 4.80 4.21
CA PHE A 73 -3.78 3.34 4.26
C PHE A 73 -5.16 2.75 4.60
N GLY A 74 -5.86 3.33 5.57
CA GLY A 74 -7.25 2.94 5.87
C GLY A 74 -8.24 3.23 4.75
N LEU A 75 -8.08 4.32 3.99
CA LEU A 75 -8.93 4.61 2.82
C LEU A 75 -8.62 3.69 1.64
N HIS A 76 -7.36 3.30 1.47
CA HIS A 76 -6.93 2.38 0.42
C HIS A 76 -7.60 1.00 0.54
N SER A 77 -7.91 0.51 1.75
CA SER A 77 -8.67 -0.74 1.87
C SER A 77 -10.04 -0.68 1.20
N VAL A 78 -10.66 0.50 1.13
CA VAL A 78 -11.95 0.68 0.44
C VAL A 78 -11.80 0.45 -1.05
N THR A 79 -10.69 0.86 -1.67
CA THR A 79 -10.47 0.67 -3.11
C THR A 79 -10.40 -0.80 -3.48
N HIS A 80 -9.79 -1.63 -2.62
CA HIS A 80 -9.72 -3.08 -2.82
C HIS A 80 -11.07 -3.77 -2.73
N VAL A 81 -11.85 -3.44 -1.70
CA VAL A 81 -13.21 -3.98 -1.52
C VAL A 81 -14.11 -3.54 -2.68
N ALA A 82 -14.04 -2.27 -3.08
CA ALA A 82 -14.82 -1.74 -4.20
C ALA A 82 -14.43 -2.39 -5.53
N ALA A 83 -13.13 -2.57 -5.80
CA ALA A 83 -12.65 -3.24 -7.01
C ALA A 83 -13.13 -4.69 -7.08
N SER A 84 -13.00 -5.45 -6.00
CA SER A 84 -13.51 -6.82 -5.91
C SER A 84 -15.02 -6.91 -6.06
N ALA A 85 -15.77 -5.99 -5.45
CA ALA A 85 -17.23 -5.95 -5.59
C ALA A 85 -17.65 -5.63 -7.04
N ALA A 86 -17.00 -4.64 -7.68
CA ALA A 86 -17.28 -4.23 -9.05
C ALA A 86 -16.97 -5.33 -10.07
N LEU A 87 -15.83 -6.02 -9.90
CA LEU A 87 -15.40 -7.11 -10.78
C LEU A 87 -16.01 -8.47 -10.40
N ARG A 88 -16.65 -8.56 -9.23
CA ARG A 88 -17.27 -9.77 -8.67
C ARG A 88 -16.28 -10.95 -8.59
N GLU A 89 -15.05 -10.64 -8.23
CA GLU A 89 -13.95 -11.60 -8.15
C GLU A 89 -12.99 -11.23 -7.03
N TYR A 90 -12.01 -12.11 -6.79
CA TYR A 90 -10.89 -11.81 -5.93
C TYR A 90 -9.92 -10.86 -6.65
N THR A 91 -9.73 -9.66 -6.10
CA THR A 91 -8.65 -8.75 -6.52
C THR A 91 -7.49 -8.80 -5.51
N PRO A 92 -6.24 -8.53 -5.94
CA PRO A 92 -5.11 -8.39 -5.04
C PRO A 92 -5.46 -7.46 -3.86
N GLY A 93 -5.14 -7.88 -2.64
CA GLY A 93 -5.38 -7.09 -1.43
C GLY A 93 -6.78 -7.22 -0.81
N VAL A 94 -7.75 -7.87 -1.47
CA VAL A 94 -9.13 -7.96 -0.94
C VAL A 94 -9.25 -8.79 0.34
N LEU A 95 -8.36 -9.75 0.59
CA LEU A 95 -8.44 -10.55 1.82
C LEU A 95 -8.02 -9.70 3.03
N THR A 96 -6.88 -9.05 2.96
CA THR A 96 -6.29 -8.28 4.06
C THR A 96 -6.86 -6.87 4.18
N ALA A 97 -7.40 -6.28 3.10
CA ALA A 97 -8.03 -4.96 3.17
C ALA A 97 -9.13 -4.85 4.26
N PRO A 98 -10.16 -5.71 4.29
CA PRO A 98 -11.20 -5.68 5.31
C PRO A 98 -10.81 -6.39 6.62
N THR A 99 -9.90 -7.37 6.58
CA THR A 99 -9.57 -8.19 7.78
C THR A 99 -8.40 -7.65 8.59
N LEU A 100 -7.53 -6.82 7.98
CA LEU A 100 -6.32 -6.28 8.61
C LEU A 100 -6.26 -4.75 8.48
N VAL A 101 -6.25 -4.23 7.25
CA VAL A 101 -5.97 -2.81 6.98
C VAL A 101 -7.01 -1.89 7.59
N ALA A 102 -8.30 -2.12 7.29
CA ALA A 102 -9.39 -1.32 7.84
C ALA A 102 -9.46 -1.43 9.38
N PRO A 103 -9.49 -2.65 9.99
CA PRO A 103 -9.52 -2.79 11.45
C PRO A 103 -8.33 -2.11 12.15
N PHE A 104 -7.11 -2.29 11.62
CA PHE A 104 -5.91 -1.68 12.19
C PHE A 104 -6.00 -0.15 12.14
N SER A 105 -6.33 0.43 10.98
CA SER A 105 -6.37 1.88 10.81
C SER A 105 -7.45 2.52 11.69
N ILE A 106 -8.63 1.90 11.78
CA ILE A 106 -9.70 2.35 12.69
C ILE A 106 -9.23 2.29 14.15
N TRP A 107 -8.61 1.19 14.56
CA TRP A 107 -8.09 1.03 15.91
C TRP A 107 -7.01 2.08 16.23
N ALA A 108 -6.03 2.28 15.35
CA ALA A 108 -4.94 3.21 15.57
C ALA A 108 -5.43 4.66 15.69
N VAL A 109 -6.36 5.09 14.83
CA VAL A 109 -6.99 6.42 14.93
C VAL A 109 -7.78 6.55 16.24
N ARG A 110 -8.48 5.50 16.69
CA ARG A 110 -9.15 5.50 17.99
C ARG A 110 -8.16 5.63 19.16
N GLN A 111 -6.99 5.00 19.08
CA GLN A 111 -5.96 5.15 20.12
C GLN A 111 -5.41 6.57 20.18
N LEU A 112 -5.08 7.18 19.03
CA LEU A 112 -4.65 8.59 18.98
C LEU A 112 -5.65 9.52 19.66
N LYS A 113 -6.95 9.32 19.38
CA LYS A 113 -8.02 10.11 20.01
C LYS A 113 -8.10 9.89 21.52
N LYS A 114 -7.97 8.64 21.99
CA LYS A 114 -7.96 8.31 23.43
C LYS A 114 -6.77 8.95 24.16
N GLU A 115 -5.63 9.06 23.50
CA GLU A 115 -4.41 9.70 24.02
C GLU A 115 -4.43 11.23 23.89
N GLY A 116 -5.55 11.82 23.43
CA GLY A 116 -5.68 13.28 23.27
C GLY A 116 -4.77 13.84 22.16
N VAL A 117 -4.33 13.01 21.21
CA VAL A 117 -3.54 13.44 20.05
C VAL A 117 -4.48 14.09 19.02
N PRO A 118 -4.30 15.38 18.69
CA PRO A 118 -5.08 16.01 17.63
C PRO A 118 -4.80 15.33 16.29
N ILE A 119 -5.87 15.08 15.52
CA ILE A 119 -5.77 14.57 14.15
C ILE A 119 -5.59 15.76 13.21
N THR A 120 -4.34 16.01 12.82
CA THR A 120 -3.89 17.12 11.96
C THR A 120 -3.59 16.66 10.53
N GLY A 121 -3.24 15.38 10.34
CA GLY A 121 -3.24 14.76 9.01
C GLY A 121 -4.66 14.43 8.60
N GLY A 122 -5.16 15.04 7.52
CA GLY A 122 -6.56 14.87 7.07
C GLY A 122 -6.69 13.96 5.85
N PRO A 123 -7.91 13.48 5.54
CA PRO A 123 -8.18 12.70 4.33
C PRO A 123 -7.81 13.44 3.04
N MET A 124 -7.83 14.77 3.04
CA MET A 124 -7.42 15.59 1.89
C MET A 124 -5.91 15.53 1.61
N SER A 125 -5.07 15.60 2.65
CA SER A 125 -3.62 15.42 2.46
C SER A 125 -3.29 13.97 2.13
N ALA A 126 -3.98 12.99 2.71
CA ALA A 126 -3.87 11.60 2.30
C ALA A 126 -4.25 11.39 0.82
N ALA A 127 -5.34 11.99 0.36
CA ALA A 127 -5.84 11.87 -1.01
C ALA A 127 -4.95 12.55 -2.07
N LEU A 128 -4.15 13.55 -1.68
CA LEU A 128 -3.21 14.21 -2.60
C LEU A 128 -1.90 13.43 -2.74
N TRP A 129 -1.30 13.00 -1.62
CA TRP A 129 0.00 12.36 -1.64
C TRP A 129 -0.06 10.88 -2.03
N PHE A 130 -1.14 10.16 -1.67
CA PHE A 130 -1.24 8.73 -1.92
C PHE A 130 -1.24 8.37 -3.42
N PRO A 131 -2.05 9.01 -4.30
CA PRO A 131 -1.97 8.74 -5.74
C PRO A 131 -0.61 9.11 -6.34
N ALA A 132 0.01 10.20 -5.85
CA ALA A 132 1.33 10.63 -6.32
C ALA A 132 2.43 9.61 -5.96
N VAL A 133 2.41 9.07 -4.74
CA VAL A 133 3.35 8.03 -4.28
C VAL A 133 3.16 6.75 -5.07
N VAL A 134 1.91 6.30 -5.25
CA VAL A 134 1.58 5.10 -6.03
C VAL A 134 2.00 5.27 -7.49
N ALA A 135 1.65 6.39 -8.12
CA ALA A 135 2.05 6.68 -9.49
C ALA A 135 3.58 6.72 -9.62
N GLY A 136 4.28 7.41 -8.71
CA GLY A 136 5.74 7.44 -8.66
C GLY A 136 6.37 6.05 -8.53
N ALA A 137 5.84 5.21 -7.63
CA ALA A 137 6.30 3.85 -7.44
C ALA A 137 6.13 2.98 -8.71
N HIS A 138 4.99 3.10 -9.40
CA HIS A 138 4.77 2.43 -10.67
C HIS A 138 5.70 2.94 -11.78
N LEU A 139 5.99 4.24 -11.82
CA LEU A 139 6.96 4.80 -12.78
C LEU A 139 8.37 4.25 -12.52
N CYS A 140 8.82 4.21 -11.26
CA CYS A 140 10.10 3.60 -10.87
C CYS A 140 10.18 2.12 -11.25
N ALA A 141 9.09 1.37 -11.03
CA ALA A 141 9.02 -0.05 -11.38
C ALA A 141 9.10 -0.29 -12.90
N ARG A 142 8.67 0.66 -13.73
CA ARG A 142 8.67 0.52 -15.20
C ARG A 142 9.98 0.90 -15.88
N THR A 143 11.03 1.16 -15.12
CA THR A 143 12.34 1.47 -15.72
C THR A 143 12.88 0.31 -16.58
N PRO A 144 13.71 0.61 -17.61
CA PRO A 144 14.31 -0.42 -18.45
C PRO A 144 15.13 -1.45 -17.67
N LEU A 145 15.76 -1.03 -16.57
CA LEU A 145 16.54 -1.88 -15.67
C LEU A 145 15.68 -2.98 -15.04
N VAL A 146 14.56 -2.60 -14.42
CA VAL A 146 13.63 -3.56 -13.78
C VAL A 146 12.99 -4.47 -14.84
N SER A 147 12.67 -3.90 -16.00
CA SER A 147 12.12 -4.66 -17.14
C SER A 147 13.10 -5.69 -17.71
N ALA A 148 14.40 -5.36 -17.76
CA ALA A 148 15.44 -6.29 -18.18
C ALA A 148 15.65 -7.43 -17.17
N ALA A 149 15.61 -7.12 -15.87
CA ALA A 149 15.67 -8.12 -14.81
C ALA A 149 14.50 -9.10 -14.88
N ALA A 150 13.27 -8.61 -15.11
CA ALA A 150 12.09 -9.44 -15.26
C ALA A 150 12.18 -10.42 -16.44
N ARG A 151 12.66 -9.96 -17.62
CA ARG A 151 12.86 -10.80 -18.80
C ARG A 151 13.90 -11.90 -18.57
N LYS A 152 15.01 -11.57 -17.89
CA LYS A 152 16.10 -12.52 -17.61
C LYS A 152 15.66 -13.66 -16.70
N VAL A 153 14.80 -13.38 -15.72
CA VAL A 153 14.22 -14.44 -14.86
C VAL A 153 13.34 -15.37 -15.69
N HIS A 154 12.51 -14.83 -16.58
CA HIS A 154 11.62 -15.63 -17.43
C HIS A 154 12.38 -16.56 -18.38
N SER A 155 13.51 -16.11 -18.95
CA SER A 155 14.35 -16.93 -19.84
C SER A 155 15.11 -18.07 -19.13
N LEU A 156 15.15 -18.09 -17.80
CA LEU A 156 15.82 -19.15 -17.03
C LEU A 156 14.86 -20.28 -16.62
N ILE A 157 13.55 -20.08 -16.79
CA ILE A 157 12.48 -20.99 -16.32
C ILE A 157 11.52 -21.44 -17.43
N GLY A 158 11.73 -20.97 -18.68
CA GLY A 158 11.00 -21.39 -19.87
C GLY A 158 11.91 -22.15 -20.82
#